data_AF-A0A949FIM4-F1
#
_entry.id   AF-A0A949FIM4-F1
#
_cell.length_a   1.000
_cell.length_b   1.000
_cell.length_c   1.000
_cell.angle_alpha   90.00
_cell.angle_beta   90.00
_cell.angle_gamma   90.00
#
_symmetry.space_group_name_H-M   'P 1'
#
loop_
_entity.id
_entity.type
_entity.pdbx_description
1 polymer ?
#
loop_
_entity_poly.entity_id
_entity_poly.type
_entity_poly.pdbx_seq_one_letter_code
_entity_poly.pdbx_strand_id
1 'polypeptide(L)'
;IEHVLETLRLRAKPPAEDGVFIRRIALDLVGRLPSREEYDRYLSDPSPDKKFRLIDQLLDSDEYVDFWTFRWSKWLRIHSIPNEPEVVSTYANWIREQIRTDRSMKSWIQDLLLATGDSHRVGPAGFARMVDGPRMQAELVSELFLGAKLSCANCHNHPLARWTQDDYHGLAAIFAKMERGRVVQAGTRGEVIHPRTGEVAVPKIPGVRSIAIEEQPLSSFVEWLTGENRLLSRALVNRAWAAVMDRGLIEPINEMGDSNPSTHPILLERLAESMQHQDYSWRAILRQIVSSDAYGRSGLRESDSHLADYYVGRKSRALLPEVLMDAVSDITQLPDQQLKPYKRAISITDQSFQSPTLLILGRCQRLFNCDIPSTTGSLVAQLHKLNGDWINHKIASKEGRLHQMLASSLAPLDIIEDFYKRALAGSPHEDEMLYWSQQLSDVALEERSSVLEDILWSILNSPKFQSIE
;
A
#
# COMPACT_ATOMS: atom_id res chain seq x y z
N ILE A 1 5.12 22.58 1.51
CA ILE A 1 6.36 21.92 1.99
C ILE A 1 7.45 22.96 2.12
N GLU A 2 7.84 23.65 1.04
CA GLU A 2 8.92 24.66 1.09
C GLU A 2 8.74 25.70 2.20
N HIS A 3 7.54 26.25 2.38
CA HIS A 3 7.27 27.19 3.48
C HIS A 3 7.63 26.65 4.88
N VAL A 4 7.38 25.36 5.15
CA VAL A 4 7.74 24.71 6.42
C VAL A 4 9.25 24.53 6.51
N LEU A 5 9.89 24.12 5.42
CA LEU A 5 11.35 23.96 5.36
C LEU A 5 12.08 25.29 5.58
N GLU A 6 11.63 26.36 4.94
CA GLU A 6 12.15 27.71 5.14
C GLU A 6 12.00 28.17 6.59
N THR A 7 10.83 27.96 7.18
CA THR A 7 10.55 28.31 8.59
C THR A 7 11.48 27.57 9.55
N LEU A 8 11.74 26.28 9.28
CA LEU A 8 12.63 25.43 10.08
C LEU A 8 14.10 25.55 9.68
N ARG A 9 14.43 26.36 8.66
CA ARG A 9 15.78 26.50 8.08
C ARG A 9 16.38 25.17 7.63
N LEU A 10 15.54 24.27 7.12
CA LEU A 10 15.94 23.00 6.53
C LEU A 10 16.09 23.16 5.01
N ARG A 11 17.11 22.51 4.44
CA ARG A 11 17.34 22.52 2.99
C ARG A 11 16.85 21.21 2.37
N ALA A 12 15.92 21.31 1.42
CA ALA A 12 15.47 20.17 0.64
C ALA A 12 16.64 19.48 -0.09
N LYS A 13 16.58 18.14 -0.17
CA LYS A 13 17.45 17.35 -1.03
C LYS A 13 17.16 17.68 -2.51
N PRO A 14 18.17 17.57 -3.39
CA PRO A 14 17.97 17.75 -4.83
C PRO A 14 17.03 16.67 -5.39
N PRO A 15 16.55 16.83 -6.63
CA PRO A 15 15.86 15.76 -7.35
C PRO A 15 16.69 14.47 -7.39
N ALA A 16 16.02 13.33 -7.30
CA ALA A 16 16.63 12.03 -7.53
C ALA A 16 17.07 11.89 -8.99
N GLU A 17 18.08 11.06 -9.21
CA GLU A 17 18.48 10.63 -10.55
C GLU A 17 17.33 9.92 -11.26
N ASP A 18 17.30 10.00 -12.59
CA ASP A 18 16.21 9.45 -13.40
C ASP A 18 16.00 7.95 -13.17
N GLY A 19 17.08 7.19 -13.00
CA GLY A 19 17.00 5.75 -12.70
C GLY A 19 16.33 5.44 -11.37
N VAL A 20 16.64 6.22 -10.33
CA VAL A 20 15.98 6.12 -9.02
C VAL A 20 14.50 6.49 -9.13
N PHE A 21 14.20 7.55 -9.87
CA PHE A 21 12.82 8.01 -10.06
C PHE A 21 11.94 6.98 -10.78
N ILE A 22 12.37 6.42 -11.91
CA ILE A 22 11.57 5.41 -12.65
C ILE A 22 11.34 4.14 -11.83
N ARG A 23 12.36 3.68 -11.08
CA ARG A 23 12.20 2.52 -10.19
C ARG A 23 11.21 2.80 -9.08
N ARG A 24 11.36 3.94 -8.40
CA ARG A 24 10.47 4.37 -7.32
C ARG A 24 9.03 4.43 -7.79
N ILE A 25 8.78 5.08 -8.92
CA ILE A 25 7.42 5.31 -9.39
C ILE A 25 6.75 4.06 -9.93
N ALA A 26 7.51 3.16 -10.57
CA ALA A 26 6.99 1.85 -10.95
C ALA A 26 6.59 1.02 -9.71
N LEU A 27 7.42 1.01 -8.66
CA LEU A 27 7.12 0.28 -7.43
C LEU A 27 5.95 0.90 -6.64
N ASP A 28 5.85 2.23 -6.62
CA ASP A 28 4.78 2.96 -5.90
C ASP A 28 3.43 2.93 -6.62
N LEU A 29 3.40 2.95 -7.96
CA LEU A 29 2.15 3.02 -8.73
C LEU A 29 1.65 1.67 -9.24
N VAL A 30 2.57 0.76 -9.61
CA VAL A 30 2.22 -0.51 -10.26
C VAL A 30 2.81 -1.74 -9.58
N GLY A 31 3.55 -1.58 -8.48
CA GLY A 31 4.00 -2.71 -7.65
C GLY A 31 4.95 -3.68 -8.34
N ARG A 32 5.73 -3.21 -9.34
CA ARG A 32 6.75 -3.99 -10.04
C ARG A 32 7.96 -3.13 -10.37
N LEU A 33 9.08 -3.78 -10.67
CA LEU A 33 10.24 -3.12 -11.25
C LEU A 33 9.92 -2.68 -12.69
N PRO A 34 10.54 -1.58 -13.18
CA PRO A 34 10.47 -1.25 -14.60
C PRO A 34 11.12 -2.35 -15.42
N SER A 35 10.54 -2.68 -16.57
CA SER A 35 11.20 -3.51 -17.57
C SER A 35 12.44 -2.79 -18.11
N ARG A 36 13.34 -3.55 -18.73
CA ARG A 36 14.56 -3.00 -19.34
C ARG A 36 14.21 -2.00 -20.44
N GLU A 37 13.18 -2.31 -21.22
CA GLU A 37 12.70 -1.49 -22.32
C GLU A 37 12.05 -0.19 -21.82
N GLU A 38 11.28 -0.24 -20.74
CA GLU A 38 10.73 0.97 -20.08
C GLU A 38 11.86 1.85 -19.52
N TYR A 39 12.85 1.24 -18.87
CA TYR A 39 14.02 1.92 -18.33
C TYR A 39 14.81 2.65 -19.42
N ASP A 40 15.26 1.94 -20.44
CA ASP A 40 16.09 2.49 -21.53
C ASP A 40 15.32 3.58 -22.30
N ARG A 41 14.01 3.41 -22.51
CA ARG A 41 13.16 4.42 -23.16
C ARG A 41 13.04 5.70 -22.33
N TYR A 42 12.84 5.58 -21.02
CA TYR A 42 12.71 6.76 -20.15
C TYR A 42 14.03 7.55 -20.01
N LEU A 43 15.16 6.85 -19.92
CA LEU A 43 16.47 7.50 -19.83
C LEU A 43 16.87 8.19 -21.13
N SER A 44 16.51 7.62 -22.28
CA SER A 44 16.82 8.19 -23.60
C SER A 44 15.87 9.29 -24.05
N ASP A 45 14.71 9.45 -23.41
CA ASP A 45 13.75 10.52 -23.73
C ASP A 45 14.30 11.88 -23.25
N PRO A 46 14.57 12.85 -24.16
CA PRO A 46 15.08 14.16 -23.79
C PRO A 46 13.97 15.14 -23.39
N SER A 47 12.69 14.74 -23.50
CA SER A 47 11.58 15.67 -23.38
C SER A 47 11.40 16.15 -21.94
N PRO A 48 11.12 17.44 -21.72
CA PRO A 48 10.98 18.01 -20.38
C PRO A 48 9.77 17.46 -19.61
N ASP A 49 8.80 16.88 -20.31
CA ASP A 49 7.55 16.34 -19.75
C ASP A 49 7.59 14.82 -19.52
N LYS A 50 8.72 14.15 -19.78
CA LYS A 50 8.84 12.67 -19.74
C LYS A 50 8.37 12.05 -18.42
N LYS A 51 8.57 12.76 -17.29
CA LYS A 51 8.10 12.33 -15.96
C LYS A 51 6.57 12.25 -15.90
N PHE A 52 5.88 13.27 -16.40
CA PHE A 52 4.42 13.30 -16.42
C PHE A 52 3.86 12.24 -17.38
N ARG A 53 4.46 12.06 -18.56
CA ARG A 53 4.05 11.00 -19.50
C ARG A 53 4.23 9.61 -18.90
N LEU A 54 5.34 9.35 -18.20
CA LEU A 54 5.55 8.08 -17.49
C LEU A 54 4.49 7.87 -16.39
N ILE A 55 4.19 8.90 -15.60
CA ILE A 55 3.14 8.84 -14.57
C ILE A 55 1.80 8.45 -15.19
N ASP A 56 1.40 9.15 -16.25
CA ASP A 56 0.12 8.93 -16.92
C ASP A 56 0.05 7.52 -17.51
N GLN A 57 1.11 7.07 -18.19
CA GLN A 57 1.22 5.72 -18.71
C GLN A 57 1.06 4.66 -17.61
N LEU A 58 1.71 4.84 -16.46
CA LEU A 58 1.63 3.88 -15.35
C LEU A 58 0.23 3.88 -14.72
N LEU A 59 -0.38 5.04 -14.51
CA LEU A 59 -1.73 5.15 -13.92
C LEU A 59 -2.83 4.58 -14.83
N ASP A 60 -2.61 4.56 -16.14
CA ASP A 60 -3.56 3.99 -17.12
C ASP A 60 -3.34 2.50 -17.39
N SER A 61 -2.35 1.87 -16.75
CA SER A 61 -2.00 0.45 -16.95
C SER A 61 -2.90 -0.52 -16.19
N ASP A 62 -3.00 -1.77 -16.68
CA ASP A 62 -3.67 -2.85 -15.94
C ASP A 62 -2.92 -3.20 -14.64
N GLU A 63 -1.59 -3.03 -14.63
CA GLU A 63 -0.77 -3.26 -13.44
C GLU A 63 -1.07 -2.25 -12.31
N TYR A 64 -1.42 -1.00 -12.65
CA TYR A 64 -1.95 -0.05 -11.66
C TYR A 64 -3.24 -0.60 -11.04
N VAL A 65 -4.14 -1.11 -11.87
CA VAL A 65 -5.41 -1.68 -11.38
C VAL A 65 -5.13 -2.87 -10.47
N ASP A 66 -4.23 -3.79 -10.85
CA ASP A 66 -3.85 -4.94 -10.01
C ASP A 66 -3.24 -4.51 -8.67
N PHE A 67 -2.26 -3.62 -8.71
CA PHE A 67 -1.56 -3.19 -7.51
C PHE A 67 -2.46 -2.42 -6.54
N TRP A 68 -3.27 -1.49 -7.05
CA TRP A 68 -4.17 -0.74 -6.17
C TRP A 68 -5.37 -1.56 -5.71
N THR A 69 -5.82 -2.56 -6.46
CA THR A 69 -6.79 -3.55 -5.96
C THR A 69 -6.23 -4.28 -4.76
N PHE A 70 -4.97 -4.73 -4.85
CA PHE A 70 -4.27 -5.35 -3.75
C PHE A 70 -4.13 -4.42 -2.53
N ARG A 71 -3.71 -3.17 -2.73
CA ARG A 71 -3.58 -2.18 -1.65
C ARG A 71 -4.92 -1.91 -0.96
N TRP A 72 -5.97 -1.68 -1.73
CA TRP A 72 -7.32 -1.49 -1.20
C TRP A 72 -7.87 -2.73 -0.51
N SER A 73 -7.58 -3.93 -1.03
CA SER A 73 -7.95 -5.19 -0.37
C SER A 73 -7.34 -5.32 1.02
N LYS A 74 -6.13 -4.78 1.23
CA LYS A 74 -5.50 -4.70 2.56
C LYS A 74 -6.26 -3.77 3.50
N TRP A 75 -6.53 -2.54 3.07
CA TRP A 75 -7.24 -1.56 3.90
C TRP A 75 -8.68 -1.96 4.20
N LEU A 76 -9.38 -2.55 3.23
CA LEU A 76 -10.75 -3.05 3.38
C LEU A 76 -10.83 -4.41 4.09
N ARG A 77 -9.70 -4.91 4.61
CA ARG A 77 -9.58 -6.15 5.41
C ARG A 77 -10.17 -7.38 4.72
N ILE A 78 -10.02 -7.49 3.40
CA ILE A 78 -10.52 -8.66 2.67
C ILE A 78 -9.78 -9.90 3.13
N HIS A 79 -10.51 -10.83 3.73
CA HIS A 79 -10.01 -12.10 4.22
C HIS A 79 -11.05 -13.19 4.01
N SER A 80 -10.62 -14.44 4.09
CA SER A 80 -11.47 -15.59 3.82
C SER A 80 -12.55 -15.75 4.86
N ILE A 81 -13.76 -16.01 4.39
CA ILE A 81 -14.86 -16.47 5.22
C ILE A 81 -14.92 -18.00 5.11
N PRO A 82 -14.94 -18.75 6.23
CA PRO A 82 -14.98 -20.21 6.19
C PRO A 82 -16.11 -20.74 5.30
N ASN A 83 -15.77 -21.62 4.36
CA ASN A 83 -16.69 -22.24 3.39
C ASN A 83 -17.39 -21.27 2.41
N GLU A 84 -16.91 -20.03 2.26
CA GLU A 84 -17.50 -19.02 1.35
C GLU A 84 -16.43 -18.26 0.53
N PRO A 85 -15.60 -18.97 -0.27
CA PRO A 85 -14.52 -18.34 -1.05
C PRO A 85 -15.03 -17.33 -2.09
N GLU A 86 -16.26 -17.48 -2.57
CA GLU A 86 -16.86 -16.60 -3.57
C GLU A 86 -16.99 -15.16 -3.07
N VAL A 87 -17.26 -14.96 -1.76
CA VAL A 87 -17.41 -13.62 -1.17
C VAL A 87 -16.16 -12.79 -1.39
N VAL A 88 -14.99 -13.40 -1.18
CA VAL A 88 -13.69 -12.74 -1.38
C VAL A 88 -13.50 -12.38 -2.84
N SER A 89 -13.74 -13.33 -3.75
CA SER A 89 -13.54 -13.11 -5.19
C SER A 89 -14.48 -12.05 -5.76
N THR A 90 -15.77 -12.10 -5.41
CA THR A 90 -16.80 -11.14 -5.85
C THR A 90 -16.49 -9.76 -5.31
N TYR A 91 -16.08 -9.65 -4.04
CA TYR A 91 -15.73 -8.37 -3.45
C TYR A 91 -14.46 -7.77 -4.06
N ALA A 92 -13.40 -8.56 -4.20
CA ALA A 92 -12.15 -8.13 -4.83
C ALA A 92 -12.34 -7.71 -6.30
N ASN A 93 -13.15 -8.45 -7.06
CA ASN A 93 -13.47 -8.10 -8.45
C ASN A 93 -14.24 -6.78 -8.56
N TRP A 94 -15.17 -6.51 -7.62
CA TRP A 94 -15.88 -5.23 -7.59
C TRP A 94 -14.94 -4.06 -7.32
N ILE A 95 -13.98 -4.20 -6.39
CA ILE A 95 -12.94 -3.20 -6.13
C ILE A 95 -12.04 -2.99 -7.36
N ARG A 96 -11.68 -4.08 -8.05
CA ARG A 96 -10.87 -4.02 -9.27
C ARG A 96 -11.56 -3.17 -10.35
N GLU A 97 -12.86 -3.37 -10.54
CA GLU A 97 -13.64 -2.59 -11.51
C GLU A 97 -13.77 -1.12 -11.13
N GLN A 98 -13.99 -0.86 -9.85
CA GLN A 98 -14.01 0.48 -9.28
C GLN A 98 -12.71 1.24 -9.60
N ILE A 99 -11.55 0.63 -9.32
CA ILE A 99 -10.23 1.24 -9.59
C ILE A 99 -9.96 1.42 -11.09
N ARG A 100 -10.33 0.43 -11.91
CA ARG A 100 -10.17 0.50 -13.37
C ARG A 100 -10.90 1.69 -13.98
N THR A 101 -12.15 1.89 -13.57
CA THR A 101 -13.01 2.96 -14.07
C THR A 101 -12.78 4.30 -13.38
N ASP A 102 -11.90 4.36 -12.38
CA ASP A 102 -11.63 5.53 -11.54
C ASP A 102 -12.92 6.21 -11.04
N ARG A 103 -13.93 5.40 -10.70
CA ARG A 103 -15.19 5.93 -10.18
C ARG A 103 -14.95 6.66 -8.85
N SER A 104 -15.71 7.72 -8.59
CA SER A 104 -15.62 8.52 -7.38
C SER A 104 -15.62 7.66 -6.11
N MET A 105 -14.62 7.86 -5.24
CA MET A 105 -14.56 7.12 -3.98
C MET A 105 -15.74 7.40 -3.06
N LYS A 106 -16.39 8.58 -3.16
CA LYS A 106 -17.64 8.84 -2.45
C LYS A 106 -18.70 7.79 -2.80
N SER A 107 -18.85 7.50 -4.08
CA SER A 107 -19.80 6.52 -4.57
C SER A 107 -19.47 5.11 -4.09
N TRP A 108 -18.18 4.74 -4.04
CA TRP A 108 -17.78 3.43 -3.53
C TRP A 108 -18.07 3.30 -2.05
N ILE A 109 -17.81 4.34 -1.27
CA ILE A 109 -18.05 4.35 0.18
C ILE A 109 -19.56 4.24 0.46
N GLN A 110 -20.40 4.92 -0.33
CA GLN A 110 -21.85 4.75 -0.27
C GLN A 110 -22.25 3.30 -0.56
N ASP A 111 -21.74 2.73 -1.66
CA ASP A 111 -22.03 1.34 -2.04
C ASP A 111 -21.58 0.36 -0.95
N LEU A 112 -20.37 0.52 -0.40
CA LEU A 112 -19.83 -0.33 0.66
C LEU A 112 -20.68 -0.29 1.93
N LEU A 113 -21.13 0.90 2.35
CA LEU A 113 -21.85 1.09 3.61
C LEU A 113 -23.34 0.77 3.51
N LEU A 114 -23.94 0.96 2.33
CA LEU A 114 -25.37 0.76 2.09
C LEU A 114 -25.69 -0.56 1.36
N ALA A 115 -24.69 -1.35 0.98
CA ALA A 115 -24.90 -2.57 0.21
C ALA A 115 -25.85 -3.56 0.91
N THR A 116 -26.80 -4.07 0.12
CA THR A 116 -27.69 -5.17 0.48
C THR A 116 -27.66 -6.24 -0.61
N GLY A 117 -27.90 -7.50 -0.23
CA GLY A 117 -27.98 -8.64 -1.16
C GLY A 117 -27.05 -9.79 -0.80
N ASP A 118 -27.09 -10.85 -1.61
CA ASP A 118 -26.21 -12.02 -1.46
C ASP A 118 -24.76 -11.61 -1.76
N SER A 119 -23.91 -11.62 -0.74
CA SER A 119 -22.48 -11.26 -0.83
C SER A 119 -21.65 -12.16 -1.76
N HIS A 120 -22.18 -13.30 -2.20
CA HIS A 120 -21.55 -14.10 -3.27
C HIS A 120 -21.73 -13.46 -4.65
N ARG A 121 -22.71 -12.57 -4.82
CA ARG A 121 -23.09 -11.93 -6.10
C ARG A 121 -22.96 -10.42 -6.07
N VAL A 122 -23.14 -9.81 -4.90
CA VAL A 122 -23.05 -8.36 -4.68
C VAL A 122 -21.75 -8.06 -3.93
N GLY A 123 -20.70 -7.72 -4.67
CA GLY A 123 -19.36 -7.46 -4.13
C GLY A 123 -19.32 -6.55 -2.90
N PRO A 124 -19.89 -5.32 -2.93
CA PRO A 124 -19.79 -4.41 -1.80
C PRO A 124 -20.52 -4.90 -0.54
N ALA A 125 -21.48 -5.83 -0.65
CA ALA A 125 -22.10 -6.47 0.52
C ALA A 125 -21.07 -7.29 1.34
N GLY A 126 -19.96 -7.70 0.74
CA GLY A 126 -18.84 -8.32 1.46
C GLY A 126 -18.26 -7.44 2.56
N PHE A 127 -18.30 -6.11 2.43
CA PHE A 127 -17.71 -5.18 3.40
C PHE A 127 -18.27 -5.35 4.82
N ALA A 128 -19.60 -5.48 4.94
CA ALA A 128 -20.28 -5.70 6.22
C ALA A 128 -19.93 -7.07 6.87
N ARG A 129 -19.32 -7.98 6.11
CA ARG A 129 -18.96 -9.32 6.58
C ARG A 129 -17.47 -9.45 6.95
N MET A 130 -16.67 -8.42 6.70
CA MET A 130 -15.22 -8.44 7.01
C MET A 130 -14.90 -8.20 8.49
N VAL A 131 -15.90 -7.93 9.33
CA VAL A 131 -15.70 -7.71 10.76
C VAL A 131 -16.92 -8.20 11.55
N ASP A 132 -16.66 -8.64 12.79
CA ASP A 132 -17.69 -9.23 13.63
C ASP A 132 -18.48 -8.14 14.39
N GLY A 133 -19.65 -7.84 13.85
CA GLY A 133 -20.66 -7.03 14.54
C GLY A 133 -20.43 -5.52 14.54
N PRO A 134 -21.32 -4.77 15.20
CA PRO A 134 -21.40 -3.31 15.06
C PRO A 134 -20.19 -2.53 15.57
N ARG A 135 -19.55 -3.00 16.66
CA ARG A 135 -18.40 -2.31 17.27
C ARG A 135 -17.18 -2.34 16.36
N MET A 136 -16.83 -3.52 15.83
CA MET A 136 -15.70 -3.63 14.90
C MET A 136 -16.00 -2.94 13.56
N GLN A 137 -17.27 -2.90 13.12
CA GLN A 137 -17.67 -2.10 11.97
C GLN A 137 -17.42 -0.61 12.20
N ALA A 138 -17.80 -0.07 13.36
CA ALA A 138 -17.54 1.31 13.73
C ALA A 138 -16.04 1.63 13.77
N GLU A 139 -15.21 0.72 14.29
CA GLU A 139 -13.75 0.84 14.27
C GLU A 139 -13.21 0.89 12.84
N LEU A 140 -13.57 -0.06 11.98
CA LEU A 140 -13.13 -0.10 10.59
C LEU A 140 -13.52 1.18 9.83
N VAL A 141 -14.77 1.63 9.99
CA VAL A 141 -15.29 2.83 9.31
C VAL A 141 -14.63 4.10 9.81
N SER A 142 -14.41 4.23 11.13
CA SER A 142 -13.74 5.41 11.70
C SER A 142 -12.28 5.50 11.28
N GLU A 143 -11.55 4.38 11.28
CA GLU A 143 -10.15 4.35 10.84
C GLU A 143 -10.01 4.64 9.34
N LEU A 144 -10.85 4.04 8.50
CA LEU A 144 -10.77 4.19 7.06
C LEU A 144 -11.26 5.56 6.58
N PHE A 145 -12.43 5.98 7.03
CA PHE A 145 -13.16 7.09 6.40
C PHE A 145 -13.23 8.36 7.25
N LEU A 146 -12.92 8.29 8.55
CA LEU A 146 -12.83 9.48 9.41
C LEU A 146 -11.38 9.84 9.77
N GLY A 147 -10.43 8.93 9.51
CA GLY A 147 -9.04 9.08 9.93
C GLY A 147 -8.91 9.11 11.45
N ALA A 148 -9.82 8.44 12.17
CA ALA A 148 -9.91 8.50 13.62
C ALA A 148 -9.96 7.10 14.22
N LYS A 149 -9.14 6.87 15.24
CA LYS A 149 -9.10 5.61 15.99
C LYS A 149 -10.01 5.69 17.20
N LEU A 150 -11.25 5.25 17.03
CA LEU A 150 -12.24 5.26 18.11
C LEU A 150 -12.08 4.08 19.09
N SER A 151 -11.27 3.05 18.79
CA SER A 151 -11.18 1.83 19.61
C SER A 151 -10.78 2.09 21.07
N CYS A 152 -9.92 3.07 21.34
CA CYS A 152 -9.58 3.49 22.72
C CYS A 152 -10.81 4.02 23.47
N ALA A 153 -11.77 4.61 22.75
CA ALA A 153 -13.01 5.13 23.30
C ALA A 153 -14.04 4.05 23.66
N ASN A 154 -13.73 2.76 23.47
CA ASN A 154 -14.62 1.67 23.84
C ASN A 154 -14.84 1.58 25.36
N CYS A 155 -13.76 1.72 26.15
CA CYS A 155 -13.77 1.52 27.61
C CYS A 155 -13.81 2.82 28.42
N HIS A 156 -13.29 3.92 27.89
CA HIS A 156 -13.26 5.23 28.53
C HIS A 156 -13.21 6.33 27.46
N ASN A 157 -13.38 7.61 27.79
CA ASN A 157 -13.15 8.67 26.81
C ASN A 157 -11.68 8.65 26.34
N HIS A 158 -11.42 8.90 25.06
CA HIS A 158 -10.07 8.84 24.51
C HIS A 158 -9.14 9.80 25.30
N PRO A 159 -7.96 9.37 25.77
CA PRO A 159 -7.16 10.13 26.73
C PRO A 159 -6.55 11.39 26.11
N LEU A 160 -6.27 11.34 24.81
CA LEU A 160 -5.58 12.41 24.08
C LEU A 160 -6.43 13.04 22.99
N ALA A 161 -7.65 12.56 22.71
CA ALA A 161 -8.45 13.03 21.59
C ALA A 161 -9.85 13.35 22.06
N ARG A 162 -10.57 14.18 21.30
CA ARG A 162 -11.93 14.63 21.64
C ARG A 162 -13.00 13.52 21.68
N TRP A 163 -12.64 12.29 21.34
CA TRP A 163 -13.58 11.19 21.16
C TRP A 163 -14.07 10.64 22.49
N THR A 164 -15.38 10.63 22.67
CA THR A 164 -16.03 10.14 23.89
C THR A 164 -16.50 8.70 23.74
N GLN A 165 -16.79 8.06 24.87
CA GLN A 165 -17.40 6.73 24.89
C GLN A 165 -18.75 6.72 24.16
N ASP A 166 -19.52 7.80 24.33
CA ASP A 166 -20.79 7.99 23.63
C ASP A 166 -20.60 8.09 22.11
N ASP A 167 -19.48 8.65 21.62
CA ASP A 167 -19.17 8.67 20.18
C ASP A 167 -18.88 7.26 19.63
N TYR A 168 -18.11 6.46 20.36
CA TYR A 168 -17.77 5.10 19.95
C TYR A 168 -19.02 4.21 19.90
N HIS A 169 -19.75 4.11 21.02
CA HIS A 169 -20.91 3.21 21.08
C HIS A 169 -22.08 3.76 20.27
N GLY A 170 -22.19 5.09 20.12
CA GLY A 170 -23.18 5.69 19.23
C GLY A 170 -22.91 5.43 17.75
N LEU A 171 -21.65 5.45 17.31
CA LEU A 171 -21.31 5.00 15.95
C LEU A 171 -21.58 3.51 15.77
N ALA A 172 -21.22 2.68 16.76
CA ALA A 172 -21.54 1.25 16.72
C ALA A 172 -23.06 1.01 16.64
N ALA A 173 -23.87 1.79 17.36
CA ALA A 173 -25.32 1.68 17.34
C ALA A 173 -25.93 1.94 15.94
N ILE A 174 -25.30 2.74 15.08
CA ILE A 174 -25.72 2.94 13.69
C ILE A 174 -25.68 1.62 12.90
N PHE A 175 -24.71 0.74 13.19
CA PHE A 175 -24.53 -0.54 12.51
C PHE A 175 -25.20 -1.72 13.23
N ALA A 176 -25.88 -1.49 14.36
CA ALA A 176 -26.37 -2.54 15.25
C ALA A 176 -27.45 -3.42 14.61
N LYS A 177 -28.30 -2.83 13.77
CA LYS A 177 -29.41 -3.52 13.10
C LYS A 177 -29.05 -4.06 11.72
N MET A 178 -27.76 -4.17 11.39
CA MET A 178 -27.32 -4.75 10.12
C MET A 178 -27.21 -6.28 10.24
N GLU A 179 -27.97 -7.01 9.42
CA GLU A 179 -27.84 -8.45 9.30
C GLU A 179 -26.68 -8.78 8.35
N ARG A 180 -25.72 -9.58 8.83
CA ARG A 180 -24.41 -9.83 8.17
C ARG A 180 -24.24 -11.29 7.72
N GLY A 181 -25.36 -11.97 7.49
CA GLY A 181 -25.35 -13.32 6.95
C GLY A 181 -24.90 -13.34 5.49
N ARG A 182 -25.11 -14.47 4.81
CA ARG A 182 -24.87 -14.59 3.35
C ARG A 182 -25.54 -13.44 2.58
N VAL A 183 -26.80 -13.16 2.92
CA VAL A 183 -27.55 -12.00 2.45
C VAL A 183 -27.40 -10.89 3.48
N VAL A 184 -26.77 -9.79 3.07
CA VAL A 184 -26.65 -8.58 3.90
C VAL A 184 -27.89 -7.73 3.70
N GLN A 185 -28.50 -7.27 4.79
CA GLN A 185 -29.70 -6.44 4.73
C GLN A 185 -29.89 -5.65 6.03
N ALA A 186 -30.76 -4.64 5.97
CA ALA A 186 -31.27 -4.00 7.16
C ALA A 186 -32.18 -4.98 7.93
N GLY A 187 -31.84 -5.24 9.19
CA GLY A 187 -32.65 -6.00 10.13
C GLY A 187 -33.47 -5.09 11.04
N THR A 188 -34.30 -5.72 11.87
CA THR A 188 -35.11 -5.03 12.88
C THR A 188 -34.59 -5.22 14.31
N ARG A 189 -33.62 -6.12 14.48
CA ARG A 189 -33.05 -6.53 15.76
C ARG A 189 -31.57 -6.19 15.84
N GLY A 190 -31.07 -5.97 17.05
CA GLY A 190 -29.67 -5.65 17.32
C GLY A 190 -29.52 -4.32 18.05
N GLU A 191 -28.76 -4.35 19.14
CA GLU A 191 -28.52 -3.21 20.02
C GLU A 191 -27.06 -3.22 20.47
N VAL A 192 -26.53 -2.04 20.76
CA VAL A 192 -25.22 -1.89 21.41
C VAL A 192 -25.48 -1.35 22.80
N ILE A 193 -25.10 -2.11 23.83
CA ILE A 193 -25.18 -1.63 25.22
C ILE A 193 -23.98 -0.75 25.52
N HIS A 194 -24.25 0.43 26.07
CA HIS A 194 -23.23 1.36 26.52
C HIS A 194 -22.68 0.91 27.89
N PRO A 195 -21.39 0.54 27.98
CA PRO A 195 -20.86 -0.18 29.14
C PRO A 195 -20.85 0.64 30.44
N ARG A 196 -20.81 1.98 30.35
CA ARG A 196 -20.85 2.86 31.53
C ARG A 196 -22.26 3.09 32.08
N THR A 197 -23.28 3.08 31.23
CA THR A 197 -24.66 3.40 31.65
C THR A 197 -25.50 2.14 31.81
N GLY A 198 -25.13 1.04 31.14
CA GLY A 198 -25.93 -0.18 31.07
C GLY A 198 -27.15 -0.08 30.14
N GLU A 199 -27.33 1.07 29.48
CA GLU A 199 -28.47 1.35 28.60
C GLU A 199 -28.11 1.10 27.13
N VAL A 200 -29.13 1.03 26.28
CA VAL A 200 -28.95 0.97 24.83
C VAL A 200 -28.31 2.28 24.34
N ALA A 201 -27.20 2.18 23.63
CA ALA A 201 -26.52 3.32 23.06
C ALA A 201 -27.38 4.00 21.97
N VAL A 202 -27.47 5.32 22.03
CA VAL A 202 -28.18 6.12 21.03
C VAL A 202 -27.29 6.27 19.79
N PRO A 203 -27.79 5.98 18.57
CA PRO A 203 -27.04 6.20 17.34
C PRO A 203 -26.48 7.62 17.24
N LYS A 204 -25.20 7.75 16.88
CA LYS A 204 -24.50 9.03 16.90
C LYS A 204 -23.45 9.13 15.81
N ILE A 205 -23.43 10.28 15.14
CA ILE A 205 -22.30 10.69 14.30
C ILE A 205 -21.21 11.26 15.23
N PRO A 206 -20.02 10.64 15.32
CA PRO A 206 -18.97 11.04 16.26
C PRO A 206 -18.64 12.53 16.23
N GLY A 207 -18.73 13.20 17.38
CA GLY A 207 -18.42 14.62 17.52
C GLY A 207 -19.36 15.58 16.78
N VAL A 208 -20.50 15.10 16.25
CA VAL A 208 -21.48 15.92 15.53
C VAL A 208 -22.83 15.94 16.23
N ARG A 209 -23.61 14.85 16.13
CA ARG A 209 -24.96 14.77 16.71
C ARG A 209 -25.43 13.34 16.89
N SER A 210 -26.38 13.16 17.80
CA SER A 210 -27.20 11.94 17.86
C SER A 210 -28.19 11.90 16.70
N ILE A 211 -28.58 10.70 16.29
CA ILE A 211 -29.54 10.45 15.21
C ILE A 211 -30.71 9.66 15.78
N ALA A 212 -31.94 10.14 15.55
CA ALA A 212 -33.14 9.40 15.93
C ALA A 212 -33.32 8.15 15.06
N ILE A 213 -34.02 7.13 15.57
CA ILE A 213 -34.20 5.87 14.83
C ILE A 213 -35.01 6.09 13.54
N GLU A 214 -35.95 7.03 13.58
CA GLU A 214 -36.82 7.43 12.47
C GLU A 214 -36.05 8.08 11.32
N GLU A 215 -34.86 8.64 11.58
CA GLU A 215 -33.99 9.26 10.59
C GLU A 215 -33.15 8.24 9.78
N GLN A 216 -33.39 6.94 9.93
CA GLN A 216 -32.60 5.88 9.30
C GLN A 216 -31.09 6.06 9.54
N PRO A 217 -30.58 5.74 10.76
CA PRO A 217 -29.25 6.16 11.21
C PRO A 217 -28.10 5.85 10.24
N LEU A 218 -28.15 4.70 9.54
CA LEU A 218 -27.12 4.32 8.57
C LEU A 218 -27.12 5.24 7.34
N SER A 219 -28.28 5.47 6.72
CA SER A 219 -28.43 6.37 5.58
C SER A 219 -28.01 7.79 5.94
N SER A 220 -28.47 8.29 7.09
CA SER A 220 -28.10 9.62 7.62
C SER A 220 -26.59 9.76 7.85
N PHE A 221 -25.93 8.71 8.38
CA PHE A 221 -24.49 8.71 8.57
C PHE A 221 -23.73 8.70 7.24
N VAL A 222 -24.17 7.91 6.27
CA VAL A 222 -23.54 7.81 4.94
C VAL A 222 -23.69 9.13 4.18
N GLU A 223 -24.87 9.76 4.23
CA GLU A 223 -25.11 11.08 3.65
C GLU A 223 -24.19 12.14 4.25
N TRP A 224 -24.09 12.18 5.59
CA TRP A 224 -23.13 13.08 6.25
C TRP A 224 -21.68 12.78 5.86
N LEU A 225 -21.28 11.50 5.84
CA LEU A 225 -19.91 11.08 5.54
C LEU A 225 -19.50 11.46 4.12
N THR A 226 -20.41 11.29 3.16
CA THR A 226 -20.16 11.49 1.72
C THR A 226 -20.65 12.84 1.19
N GLY A 227 -21.20 13.69 2.05
CA GLY A 227 -21.52 15.09 1.76
C GLY A 227 -20.28 15.99 1.77
N GLU A 228 -20.40 17.17 2.38
CA GLU A 228 -19.31 18.14 2.53
C GLU A 228 -18.45 17.87 3.79
N ASN A 229 -18.10 16.61 4.03
CA ASN A 229 -17.31 16.22 5.19
C ASN A 229 -15.81 16.28 4.92
N ARG A 230 -15.13 17.24 5.56
CA ARG A 230 -13.67 17.39 5.48
C ARG A 230 -12.90 16.21 6.07
N LEU A 231 -13.45 15.48 7.04
CA LEU A 231 -12.78 14.32 7.64
C LEU A 231 -12.54 13.24 6.59
N LEU A 232 -13.51 13.01 5.70
CA LEU A 232 -13.37 12.02 4.64
C LEU A 232 -12.23 12.37 3.67
N SER A 233 -12.24 13.60 3.13
CA SER A 233 -11.19 14.03 2.20
C SER A 233 -9.80 14.03 2.86
N ARG A 234 -9.70 14.45 4.13
CA ARG A 234 -8.43 14.40 4.88
C ARG A 234 -7.95 12.97 5.08
N ALA A 235 -8.82 12.06 5.51
CA ALA A 235 -8.51 10.65 5.72
C ALA A 235 -7.98 9.97 4.44
N LEU A 236 -8.67 10.20 3.33
CA LEU A 236 -8.29 9.63 2.03
C LEU A 236 -6.97 10.20 1.51
N VAL A 237 -6.80 11.52 1.55
CA VAL A 237 -5.57 12.20 1.12
C VAL A 237 -4.38 11.77 1.96
N ASN A 238 -4.51 11.75 3.29
CA ASN A 238 -3.40 11.39 4.17
C ASN A 238 -2.96 9.93 3.92
N ARG A 239 -3.92 9.05 3.62
CA ARG A 239 -3.65 7.66 3.25
C ARG A 239 -3.02 7.53 1.87
N ALA A 240 -3.49 8.28 0.87
CA ALA A 240 -2.86 8.32 -0.46
C ALA A 240 -1.41 8.81 -0.34
N TRP A 241 -1.21 9.88 0.42
CA TRP A 241 0.10 10.44 0.72
C TRP A 241 1.00 9.41 1.40
N ALA A 242 0.59 8.80 2.50
CA ALA A 242 1.38 7.78 3.18
C ALA A 242 1.69 6.57 2.29
N ALA A 243 0.76 6.17 1.44
CA ALA A 243 0.93 4.99 0.58
C ALA A 243 2.08 5.13 -0.42
N VAL A 244 2.29 6.34 -0.95
CA VAL A 244 3.41 6.61 -1.86
C VAL A 244 4.56 7.32 -1.16
N MET A 245 4.36 8.00 -0.02
CA MET A 245 5.38 8.77 0.69
C MET A 245 5.97 8.11 1.93
N ASP A 246 5.59 6.86 2.23
CA ASP A 246 5.93 6.06 3.42
C ASP A 246 5.30 6.53 4.74
N ARG A 247 5.03 7.84 4.87
CA ARG A 247 4.46 8.46 6.06
C ARG A 247 3.39 9.47 5.69
N GLY A 248 2.31 9.49 6.46
CA GLY A 248 1.25 10.49 6.32
C GLY A 248 1.69 11.89 6.73
N LEU A 249 0.98 12.90 6.22
CA LEU A 249 1.05 14.27 6.73
C LEU A 249 0.59 14.36 8.19
N ILE A 250 -0.20 13.38 8.64
CA ILE A 250 -0.49 13.03 10.02
C ILE A 250 -0.09 11.57 10.19
N GLU A 251 0.66 11.24 11.24
CA GLU A 251 1.06 9.86 11.55
C GLU A 251 0.83 9.59 13.05
N PRO A 252 0.17 8.50 13.45
CA PRO A 252 -0.43 7.46 12.61
C PRO A 252 -1.54 7.96 11.67
N ILE A 253 -1.67 7.36 10.48
CA ILE A 253 -2.56 7.88 9.43
C ILE A 253 -4.05 7.87 9.80
N ASN A 254 -4.44 7.07 10.79
CA ASN A 254 -5.78 6.90 11.33
C ASN A 254 -5.97 7.55 12.72
N GLU A 255 -5.03 8.38 13.17
CA GLU A 255 -5.10 9.08 14.46
C GLU A 255 -5.08 10.60 14.25
N MET A 256 -5.97 11.10 13.39
CA MET A 256 -6.17 12.52 13.17
C MET A 256 -6.95 13.16 14.32
N GLY A 257 -6.45 14.26 14.83
CA GLY A 257 -7.11 15.04 15.86
C GLY A 257 -6.27 16.21 16.35
N ASP A 258 -6.83 17.01 17.26
CA ASP A 258 -6.19 18.24 17.73
C ASP A 258 -4.85 17.99 18.47
N SER A 259 -4.69 16.80 19.07
CA SER A 259 -3.46 16.37 19.73
C SER A 259 -2.41 15.75 18.80
N ASN A 260 -2.79 15.46 17.55
CA ASN A 260 -1.90 14.97 16.52
C ASN A 260 -2.10 15.78 15.23
N PRO A 261 -1.70 17.06 15.23
CA PRO A 261 -1.88 17.93 14.08
C PRO A 261 -1.00 17.48 12.92
N SER A 262 -1.37 17.89 11.71
CA SER A 262 -0.53 17.64 10.54
C SER A 262 0.80 18.38 10.64
N THR A 263 1.88 17.74 10.16
CA THR A 263 3.18 18.40 9.96
C THR A 263 3.09 19.51 8.90
N HIS A 264 2.14 19.42 7.98
CA HIS A 264 1.91 20.39 6.91
C HIS A 264 0.41 20.68 6.75
N PRO A 265 -0.21 21.43 7.69
CA PRO A 265 -1.66 21.61 7.72
C PRO A 265 -2.20 22.29 6.44
N ILE A 266 -1.50 23.29 5.92
CA ILE A 266 -1.89 23.98 4.68
C ILE A 266 -1.88 23.02 3.48
N LEU A 267 -0.91 22.09 3.43
CA LEU A 267 -0.83 21.11 2.36
C LEU A 267 -1.97 20.10 2.44
N LEU A 268 -2.23 19.58 3.65
CA LEU A 268 -3.33 18.65 3.89
C LEU A 268 -4.67 19.25 3.45
N GLU A 269 -4.95 20.50 3.82
CA GLU A 269 -6.19 21.18 3.40
C GLU A 269 -6.27 21.35 1.89
N ARG A 270 -5.20 21.80 1.24
CA ARG A 270 -5.20 22.00 -0.23
C ARG A 270 -5.40 20.69 -0.99
N LEU A 271 -4.79 19.61 -0.53
CA LEU A 271 -4.98 18.29 -1.15
C LEU A 271 -6.40 17.76 -0.88
N ALA A 272 -6.95 17.98 0.32
CA ALA A 272 -8.32 17.61 0.65
C ALA A 272 -9.34 18.36 -0.22
N GLU A 273 -9.14 19.66 -0.43
CA GLU A 273 -9.92 20.48 -1.36
C GLU A 273 -9.74 20.00 -2.81
N SER A 274 -8.52 19.68 -3.23
CA SER A 274 -8.26 19.14 -4.58
C SER A 274 -9.02 17.83 -4.80
N MET A 275 -9.02 16.92 -3.82
CA MET A 275 -9.75 15.67 -3.90
C MET A 275 -11.27 15.89 -4.03
N GLN A 276 -11.83 16.91 -3.35
CA GLN A 276 -13.24 17.27 -3.52
C GLN A 276 -13.54 17.81 -4.91
N HIS A 277 -12.70 18.69 -5.46
CA HIS A 277 -12.86 19.24 -6.81
C HIS A 277 -12.71 18.19 -7.92
N GLN A 278 -11.94 17.13 -7.67
CA GLN A 278 -11.69 16.01 -8.59
C GLN A 278 -12.70 14.86 -8.41
N ASP A 279 -13.86 15.13 -7.80
CA ASP A 279 -14.89 14.13 -7.47
C ASP A 279 -14.32 12.86 -6.82
N TYR A 280 -13.39 13.05 -5.88
CA TYR A 280 -12.79 11.97 -5.12
C TYR A 280 -12.13 10.88 -5.98
N SER A 281 -11.57 11.24 -7.14
CA SER A 281 -10.74 10.36 -7.96
C SER A 281 -9.47 9.94 -7.20
N TRP A 282 -9.29 8.63 -7.05
CA TRP A 282 -8.08 8.08 -6.42
C TRP A 282 -6.87 8.21 -7.35
N ARG A 283 -7.07 8.04 -8.66
CA ARG A 283 -6.02 8.18 -9.65
C ARG A 283 -5.49 9.61 -9.71
N ALA A 284 -6.38 10.61 -9.71
CA ALA A 284 -6.00 12.02 -9.80
C ALA A 284 -5.23 12.51 -8.57
N ILE A 285 -5.63 12.11 -7.36
CA ILE A 285 -4.88 12.49 -6.14
C ILE A 285 -3.50 11.83 -6.10
N LEU A 286 -3.37 10.56 -6.50
CA LEU A 286 -2.06 9.91 -6.61
C LEU A 286 -1.18 10.61 -7.64
N ARG A 287 -1.72 10.89 -8.83
CA ARG A 287 -1.03 11.65 -9.90
C ARG A 287 -0.48 12.97 -9.37
N GLN A 288 -1.29 13.72 -8.63
CA GLN A 288 -0.90 15.01 -8.06
C GLN A 288 0.25 14.87 -7.06
N ILE A 289 0.24 13.84 -6.21
CA ILE A 289 1.29 13.62 -5.21
C ILE A 289 2.61 13.20 -5.87
N VAL A 290 2.59 12.21 -6.76
CA VAL A 290 3.81 11.68 -7.40
C VAL A 290 4.41 12.63 -8.43
N SER A 291 3.62 13.60 -8.91
CA SER A 291 4.08 14.71 -9.75
C SER A 291 4.84 15.80 -8.98
N SER A 292 4.86 15.75 -7.65
CA SER A 292 5.42 16.83 -6.84
C SER A 292 6.95 16.77 -6.74
N ASP A 293 7.57 17.94 -6.57
CA ASP A 293 9.02 18.03 -6.28
C ASP A 293 9.40 17.23 -5.03
N ALA A 294 8.53 17.22 -4.01
CA ALA A 294 8.75 16.48 -2.77
C ALA A 294 8.82 14.97 -2.98
N TYR A 295 7.97 14.42 -3.86
CA TYR A 295 8.05 13.01 -4.25
C TYR A 295 9.33 12.73 -5.05
N GLY A 296 9.74 13.66 -5.90
CA GLY A 296 10.91 13.54 -6.77
C GLY A 296 12.28 13.72 -6.10
N ARG A 297 12.36 14.00 -4.78
CA ARG A 297 13.63 14.25 -4.08
C ARG A 297 14.50 13.01 -3.93
N SER A 298 15.81 13.21 -3.81
CA SER A 298 16.78 12.15 -3.53
C SER A 298 16.64 11.59 -2.10
N GLY A 299 17.23 10.42 -1.87
CA GLY A 299 17.24 9.74 -0.58
C GLY A 299 17.93 10.52 0.54
N LEU A 300 17.47 10.28 1.77
CA LEU A 300 18.12 10.66 3.02
C LEU A 300 19.12 9.58 3.42
N ARG A 301 20.18 10.01 4.10
CA ARG A 301 21.06 9.09 4.81
C ARG A 301 20.35 8.61 6.08
N GLU A 302 20.76 7.46 6.60
CA GLU A 302 20.21 6.92 7.85
C GLU A 302 20.33 7.90 9.03
N SER A 303 21.46 8.61 9.12
CA SER A 303 21.71 9.69 10.09
C SER A 303 20.69 10.83 10.02
N ASP A 304 20.10 11.04 8.85
CA ASP A 304 19.20 12.16 8.54
C ASP A 304 17.72 11.72 8.56
N SER A 305 17.43 10.50 9.02
CA SER A 305 16.08 9.90 8.95
C SER A 305 15.00 10.71 9.67
N HIS A 306 15.35 11.45 10.72
CA HIS A 306 14.44 12.36 11.43
C HIS A 306 13.94 13.53 10.56
N LEU A 307 14.66 13.89 9.49
CA LEU A 307 14.24 14.93 8.54
C LEU A 307 13.15 14.46 7.58
N ALA A 308 12.85 13.14 7.55
CA ALA A 308 11.77 12.58 6.75
C ALA A 308 10.39 13.10 7.18
N ASP A 309 10.22 13.47 8.45
CA ASP A 309 8.98 14.05 8.99
C ASP A 309 8.59 15.37 8.30
N TYR A 310 9.58 16.07 7.76
CA TYR A 310 9.43 17.33 7.02
C TYR A 310 9.55 17.15 5.50
N TYR A 311 9.63 15.91 5.03
CA TYR A 311 9.83 15.54 3.63
C TYR A 311 11.08 16.14 2.98
N VAL A 312 12.12 16.47 3.77
CA VAL A 312 13.37 17.06 3.26
C VAL A 312 13.98 16.23 2.12
N GLY A 313 13.91 14.92 2.22
CA GLY A 313 14.27 13.96 1.20
C GLY A 313 13.53 12.66 1.42
N ARG A 314 13.86 11.63 0.66
CA ARG A 314 13.20 10.34 0.78
C ARG A 314 13.80 9.43 1.84
N LYS A 315 12.95 8.90 2.71
CA LYS A 315 13.33 7.78 3.57
C LYS A 315 13.18 6.49 2.78
N SER A 316 14.19 5.63 2.85
CA SER A 316 14.12 4.28 2.29
C SER A 316 13.05 3.47 3.05
N ARG A 317 12.15 2.82 2.31
CA ARG A 317 11.14 1.91 2.88
C ARG A 317 11.25 0.52 2.30
N ALA A 318 11.09 -0.49 3.14
CA ALA A 318 11.08 -1.88 2.67
C ALA A 318 9.94 -2.12 1.65
N LEU A 319 10.21 -2.96 0.66
CA LEU A 319 9.19 -3.46 -0.25
C LEU A 319 8.13 -4.26 0.52
N LEU A 320 6.89 -4.19 0.03
CA LEU A 320 5.85 -5.09 0.50
C LEU A 320 6.26 -6.54 0.20
N PRO A 321 5.96 -7.51 1.09
CA PRO A 321 6.30 -8.92 0.88
C PRO A 321 5.91 -9.45 -0.50
N GLU A 322 4.71 -9.10 -0.96
CA GLU A 322 4.18 -9.50 -2.25
C GLU A 322 4.96 -8.86 -3.42
N VAL A 323 5.32 -7.57 -3.30
CA VAL A 323 6.11 -6.87 -4.31
C VAL A 323 7.54 -7.39 -4.36
N LEU A 324 8.15 -7.69 -3.21
CA LEU A 324 9.50 -8.28 -3.14
C LEU A 324 9.51 -9.66 -3.78
N MET A 325 8.50 -10.49 -3.50
CA MET A 325 8.41 -11.83 -4.06
C MET A 325 8.25 -11.79 -5.59
N ASP A 326 7.40 -10.89 -6.07
CA ASP A 326 7.23 -10.65 -7.50
C ASP A 326 8.50 -10.10 -8.15
N ALA A 327 9.20 -9.16 -7.50
CA ALA A 327 10.45 -8.59 -8.01
C ALA A 327 11.54 -9.66 -8.17
N VAL A 328 11.70 -10.58 -7.22
CA VAL A 328 12.63 -11.72 -7.35
C VAL A 328 12.25 -12.59 -8.54
N SER A 329 10.96 -12.86 -8.74
CA SER A 329 10.47 -13.61 -9.91
C SER A 329 10.71 -12.88 -11.23
N ASP A 330 10.49 -11.56 -11.28
CA ASP A 330 10.70 -10.72 -12.47
C ASP A 330 12.19 -10.65 -12.87
N ILE A 331 13.10 -10.63 -11.88
CA ILE A 331 14.55 -10.64 -12.12
C ILE A 331 15.05 -12.01 -12.58
N THR A 332 14.63 -13.08 -11.90
CA THR A 332 15.08 -14.44 -12.20
C THR A 332 14.36 -15.07 -13.40
N GLN A 333 13.24 -14.50 -13.84
CA GLN A 333 12.30 -15.07 -14.82
C GLN A 333 11.75 -16.45 -14.43
N LEU A 334 11.70 -16.73 -13.13
CA LEU A 334 11.17 -17.99 -12.62
C LEU A 334 9.94 -17.70 -11.76
N PRO A 335 8.77 -18.27 -12.06
CA PRO A 335 7.58 -18.08 -11.24
C PRO A 335 7.75 -18.77 -9.89
N ASP A 336 7.14 -18.21 -8.85
CA ASP A 336 6.99 -18.91 -7.58
C ASP A 336 5.89 -19.97 -7.67
N GLN A 337 6.27 -21.24 -7.74
CA GLN A 337 5.34 -22.38 -7.88
C GLN A 337 4.32 -22.44 -6.73
N GLN A 338 4.74 -22.02 -5.54
CA GLN A 338 3.92 -21.88 -4.33
C GLN A 338 2.80 -20.82 -4.47
N LEU A 339 2.77 -20.03 -5.54
CA LEU A 339 1.70 -19.07 -5.81
C LEU A 339 0.57 -19.61 -6.69
N LYS A 340 0.71 -20.79 -7.30
CA LYS A 340 -0.32 -21.36 -8.18
C LYS A 340 -1.69 -21.40 -7.46
N PRO A 341 -2.78 -20.95 -8.12
CA PRO A 341 -2.89 -20.61 -9.55
C PRO A 341 -2.50 -19.17 -9.91
N TYR A 342 -2.12 -18.34 -8.95
CA TYR A 342 -1.72 -16.96 -9.19
C TYR A 342 -0.35 -16.90 -9.87
N LYS A 343 -0.20 -15.96 -10.82
CA LYS A 343 1.08 -15.66 -11.47
C LYS A 343 1.96 -14.72 -10.64
N ARG A 344 1.32 -13.88 -9.83
CA ARG A 344 1.91 -12.77 -9.09
C ARG A 344 1.36 -12.79 -7.66
N ALA A 345 2.20 -12.49 -6.68
CA ALA A 345 1.83 -12.41 -5.28
C ALA A 345 0.87 -11.25 -5.02
N ILE A 346 1.00 -10.12 -5.72
CA ILE A 346 0.04 -9.01 -5.60
C ILE A 346 -1.37 -9.39 -6.05
N SER A 347 -1.54 -10.40 -6.91
CA SER A 347 -2.87 -10.89 -7.31
C SER A 347 -3.59 -11.67 -6.21
N ILE A 348 -2.93 -11.94 -5.08
CA ILE A 348 -3.50 -12.69 -3.96
C ILE A 348 -4.36 -11.75 -3.11
N THR A 349 -5.63 -11.68 -3.49
CA THR A 349 -6.64 -10.95 -2.72
C THR A 349 -7.19 -11.79 -1.57
N ASP A 350 -7.11 -13.13 -1.64
CA ASP A 350 -7.54 -14.02 -0.57
C ASP A 350 -6.41 -14.43 0.40
N GLN A 351 -6.72 -14.41 1.70
CA GLN A 351 -5.73 -14.62 2.75
C GLN A 351 -5.62 -16.03 3.29
N SER A 352 -6.61 -16.89 3.02
CA SER A 352 -6.47 -18.32 3.24
C SER A 352 -5.32 -18.91 2.44
N PHE A 353 -4.91 -18.24 1.35
CA PHE A 353 -3.82 -18.67 0.50
C PHE A 353 -2.53 -18.82 1.30
N GLN A 354 -2.16 -20.07 1.54
CA GLN A 354 -0.98 -20.45 2.32
C GLN A 354 0.28 -20.26 1.47
N SER A 355 1.14 -19.34 1.92
CA SER A 355 2.48 -19.16 1.37
C SER A 355 3.44 -18.97 2.53
N PRO A 356 4.23 -20.00 2.89
CA PRO A 356 5.22 -19.90 3.97
C PRO A 356 6.20 -18.75 3.74
N THR A 357 6.63 -18.57 2.49
CA THR A 357 7.52 -17.48 2.09
C THR A 357 6.90 -16.11 2.38
N LEU A 358 5.67 -15.85 1.95
CA LEU A 358 5.01 -14.56 2.21
C LEU A 358 4.79 -14.32 3.71
N LEU A 359 4.46 -15.36 4.48
CA LEU A 359 4.30 -15.27 5.93
C LEU A 359 5.63 -14.91 6.61
N ILE A 360 6.73 -15.58 6.23
CA ILE A 360 8.08 -15.30 6.75
C ILE A 360 8.52 -13.88 6.38
N LEU A 361 8.21 -13.43 5.17
CA LEU A 361 8.48 -12.06 4.72
C LEU A 361 7.60 -11.02 5.43
N GLY A 362 6.60 -11.42 6.22
CA GLY A 362 5.78 -10.52 7.03
C GLY A 362 4.50 -10.03 6.36
N ARG A 363 3.92 -10.81 5.43
CA ARG A 363 2.62 -10.49 4.82
C ARG A 363 1.57 -10.21 5.89
N CYS A 364 0.85 -9.09 5.73
CA CYS A 364 -0.24 -8.75 6.64
C CYS A 364 -1.39 -9.74 6.48
N GLN A 365 -1.88 -10.27 7.60
CA GLN A 365 -3.04 -11.19 7.67
C GLN A 365 -4.41 -10.48 7.65
N ARG A 366 -4.44 -9.13 7.58
CA ARG A 366 -5.61 -8.22 7.54
C ARG A 366 -6.73 -8.50 8.56
N LEU A 367 -6.45 -9.23 9.64
CA LEU A 367 -7.32 -9.35 10.81
C LEU A 367 -7.35 -8.05 11.63
N PHE A 368 -6.25 -7.29 11.55
CA PHE A 368 -6.07 -5.98 12.17
C PHE A 368 -5.54 -4.99 11.13
N ASN A 369 -5.37 -3.72 11.51
CA ASN A 369 -4.86 -2.71 10.60
C ASN A 369 -3.45 -3.08 10.08
N CYS A 370 -3.30 -3.11 8.75
CA CYS A 370 -2.05 -3.41 8.04
C CYS A 370 -1.13 -2.20 7.84
N ASP A 371 -1.48 -1.03 8.39
CA ASP A 371 -0.66 0.19 8.32
C ASP A 371 0.56 0.14 9.27
N ILE A 372 0.63 -0.85 10.17
CA ILE A 372 1.80 -1.11 11.01
C ILE A 372 2.89 -1.80 10.17
N PRO A 373 4.16 -1.37 10.23
CA PRO A 373 5.24 -2.00 9.48
C PRO A 373 5.28 -3.51 9.74
N SER A 374 5.17 -4.28 8.65
CA SER A 374 5.37 -5.73 8.66
C SER A 374 6.74 -6.10 9.23
N THR A 375 6.86 -7.30 9.77
CA THR A 375 8.12 -7.92 10.21
C THR A 375 9.09 -8.24 9.06
N THR A 376 9.01 -7.53 7.93
CA THR A 376 9.90 -7.61 6.75
C THR A 376 11.38 -7.44 7.13
N GLY A 377 11.66 -6.79 8.26
CA GLY A 377 12.99 -6.64 8.85
C GLY A 377 13.36 -7.64 9.96
N SER A 378 12.53 -8.65 10.25
CA SER A 378 12.85 -9.65 11.28
C SER A 378 14.07 -10.49 10.92
N LEU A 379 14.80 -10.98 11.93
CA LEU A 379 15.94 -11.87 11.72
C LEU A 379 15.55 -13.11 10.91
N VAL A 380 14.36 -13.67 11.15
CA VAL A 380 13.84 -14.82 10.40
C VAL A 380 13.65 -14.48 8.92
N ALA A 381 13.06 -13.33 8.60
CA ALA A 381 12.92 -12.87 7.22
C ALA A 381 14.29 -12.66 6.54
N GLN A 382 15.27 -12.09 7.26
CA GLN A 382 16.62 -11.89 6.74
C GLN A 382 17.34 -13.22 6.47
N LEU A 383 17.32 -14.16 7.42
CA LEU A 383 17.91 -15.48 7.25
C LEU A 383 17.24 -16.27 6.11
N HIS A 384 15.93 -16.12 5.94
CA HIS A 384 15.20 -16.76 4.85
C HIS A 384 15.62 -16.21 3.48
N LYS A 385 15.91 -14.91 3.34
CA LYS A 385 16.43 -14.33 2.09
C LYS A 385 17.87 -14.72 1.80
N LEU A 386 18.73 -14.69 2.83
CA LEU A 386 20.17 -14.97 2.68
C LEU A 386 20.45 -16.45 2.45
N ASN A 387 19.84 -17.33 3.25
CA ASN A 387 20.18 -18.75 3.31
C ASN A 387 19.05 -19.68 2.86
N GLY A 388 17.84 -19.14 2.65
CA GLY A 388 16.68 -19.95 2.31
C GLY A 388 16.72 -20.46 0.88
N ASP A 389 16.07 -21.60 0.66
CA ASP A 389 15.96 -22.24 -0.66
C ASP A 389 15.25 -21.34 -1.69
N TRP A 390 14.35 -20.44 -1.24
CA TRP A 390 13.53 -19.62 -2.13
C TRP A 390 14.33 -18.77 -3.15
N ILE A 391 15.29 -17.96 -2.70
CA ILE A 391 16.12 -17.15 -3.60
C ILE A 391 17.21 -18.01 -4.24
N ASN A 392 17.89 -18.82 -3.43
CA ASN A 392 19.05 -19.61 -3.87
C ASN A 392 18.70 -20.61 -4.98
N HIS A 393 17.55 -21.30 -4.87
CA HIS A 393 17.07 -22.21 -5.91
C HIS A 393 16.80 -21.48 -7.24
N LYS A 394 16.22 -20.28 -7.19
CA LYS A 394 15.93 -19.49 -8.39
C LYS A 394 17.20 -18.99 -9.09
N ILE A 395 18.22 -18.63 -8.31
CA ILE A 395 19.53 -18.21 -8.84
C ILE A 395 20.24 -19.39 -9.52
N ALA A 396 20.30 -20.55 -8.85
CA ALA A 396 21.01 -21.73 -9.33
C ALA A 396 20.30 -22.47 -10.48
N SER A 397 19.00 -22.20 -10.70
CA SER A 397 18.21 -22.89 -11.72
C SER A 397 18.71 -22.61 -13.14
N LYS A 398 18.92 -23.68 -13.92
CA LYS A 398 19.32 -23.61 -15.33
C LYS A 398 18.24 -23.04 -16.26
N GLU A 399 16.99 -23.03 -15.79
CA GLU A 399 15.87 -22.39 -16.50
C GLU A 399 15.78 -20.89 -16.20
N GLY A 400 16.52 -20.37 -15.22
CA GLY A 400 16.50 -18.97 -14.83
C GLY A 400 17.26 -18.05 -15.79
N ARG A 401 16.93 -16.75 -15.75
CA ARG A 401 17.49 -15.72 -16.64
C ARG A 401 19.02 -15.75 -16.70
N LEU A 402 19.70 -15.86 -15.56
CA LEU A 402 21.17 -15.87 -15.51
C LEU A 402 21.75 -16.98 -16.38
N HIS A 403 21.25 -18.21 -16.22
CA HIS A 403 21.72 -19.36 -16.97
C HIS A 403 21.31 -19.32 -18.44
N GLN A 404 20.15 -18.74 -18.77
CA GLN A 404 19.77 -18.49 -20.16
C GLN A 404 20.70 -17.48 -20.84
N MET A 405 21.09 -16.41 -20.14
CA MET A 405 22.04 -15.41 -20.67
C MET A 405 23.43 -16.04 -20.88
N LEU A 406 23.89 -16.87 -19.93
CA LEU A 406 25.11 -17.66 -20.08
C LEU A 406 25.04 -18.61 -21.28
N ALA A 407 23.94 -19.33 -21.45
CA ALA A 407 23.73 -20.22 -22.60
C ALA A 407 23.71 -19.46 -23.94
N SER A 408 23.27 -18.20 -23.94
CA SER A 408 23.32 -17.31 -25.12
C SER A 408 24.71 -16.72 -25.42
N SER A 409 25.74 -17.10 -24.65
CA SER A 409 27.12 -16.61 -24.78
C SER A 409 27.28 -15.10 -24.58
N LEU A 410 26.41 -14.48 -23.78
CA LEU A 410 26.55 -13.07 -23.41
C LEU A 410 27.79 -12.89 -22.50
N ALA A 411 28.51 -11.78 -22.66
CA ALA A 411 29.71 -11.56 -21.85
C ALA A 411 29.34 -11.36 -20.37
N PRO A 412 30.13 -11.90 -19.41
CA PRO A 412 29.82 -11.79 -17.98
C PRO A 412 29.59 -10.37 -17.47
N LEU A 413 30.36 -9.38 -17.96
CA LEU A 413 30.18 -7.99 -17.56
C LEU A 413 28.86 -7.39 -18.08
N ASP A 414 28.42 -7.77 -19.28
CA ASP A 414 27.12 -7.37 -19.83
C ASP A 414 25.96 -8.00 -19.04
N ILE A 415 26.14 -9.25 -18.56
CA ILE A 415 25.19 -9.92 -17.67
C ILE A 415 25.04 -9.13 -16.36
N ILE A 416 26.16 -8.73 -15.75
CA ILE A 416 26.16 -7.92 -14.52
C ILE A 416 25.44 -6.60 -14.76
N GLU A 417 25.79 -5.89 -15.83
CA GLU A 417 25.16 -4.61 -16.17
C GLU A 417 23.64 -4.74 -16.38
N ASP A 418 23.19 -5.80 -17.06
CA ASP A 418 21.75 -6.06 -17.25
C ASP A 418 21.03 -6.31 -15.92
N PHE A 419 21.61 -7.08 -15.00
CA PHE A 419 21.02 -7.30 -13.68
C PHE A 419 20.96 -6.01 -12.85
N TYR A 420 21.99 -5.17 -12.86
CA TYR A 420 21.95 -3.87 -12.19
C TYR A 420 20.85 -2.97 -12.77
N LYS A 421 20.74 -2.90 -14.09
CA LYS A 421 19.70 -2.09 -14.76
C LYS A 421 18.29 -2.59 -14.43
N ARG A 422 18.06 -3.90 -14.43
CA ARG A 422 16.74 -4.47 -14.14
C ARG A 422 16.37 -4.39 -12.65
N ALA A 423 17.30 -4.71 -11.76
CA ALA A 423 17.04 -4.81 -10.33
C ALA A 423 17.06 -3.44 -9.63
N LEU A 424 18.00 -2.58 -10.03
CA LEU A 424 18.32 -1.34 -9.33
C LEU A 424 18.05 -0.09 -10.17
N ALA A 425 17.68 -0.25 -11.45
CA ALA A 425 17.46 0.85 -12.39
C ALA A 425 18.66 1.82 -12.45
N GLY A 426 19.86 1.26 -12.47
CA GLY A 426 21.11 1.99 -12.57
C GLY A 426 22.21 1.09 -13.12
N SER A 427 23.31 1.69 -13.54
CA SER A 427 24.52 0.95 -13.86
C SER A 427 25.34 0.70 -12.59
N PRO A 428 26.17 -0.36 -12.56
CA PRO A 428 27.19 -0.50 -11.52
C PRO A 428 28.10 0.74 -11.50
N HIS A 429 28.55 1.15 -10.32
CA HIS A 429 29.61 2.15 -10.22
C HIS A 429 30.91 1.61 -10.82
N GLU A 430 31.81 2.50 -11.26
CA GLU A 430 33.10 2.09 -11.86
C GLU A 430 33.89 1.17 -10.92
N ASP A 431 33.91 1.47 -9.62
CA ASP A 431 34.57 0.65 -8.60
C ASP A 431 33.92 -0.73 -8.44
N GLU A 432 32.57 -0.81 -8.50
CA GLU A 432 31.85 -2.08 -8.44
C GLU A 432 32.14 -2.93 -9.68
N MET A 433 32.14 -2.31 -10.86
CA MET A 433 32.47 -2.99 -12.12
C MET A 433 33.92 -3.50 -12.11
N LEU A 434 34.85 -2.70 -11.61
CA LEU A 434 36.25 -3.11 -11.46
C LEU A 434 36.38 -4.30 -10.51
N TYR A 435 35.72 -4.24 -9.35
CA TYR A 435 35.70 -5.33 -8.38
C TYR A 435 35.18 -6.63 -9.00
N TRP A 436 34.03 -6.59 -9.69
CA TRP A 436 33.48 -7.79 -10.32
C TRP A 436 34.33 -8.31 -11.47
N SER A 437 34.94 -7.43 -12.25
CA SER A 437 35.89 -7.83 -13.30
C SER A 437 37.09 -8.57 -12.72
N GLN A 438 37.59 -8.15 -11.55
CA GLN A 438 38.67 -8.85 -10.85
C GLN A 438 38.20 -10.23 -10.37
N GLN A 439 37.05 -10.32 -9.69
CA GLN A 439 36.50 -11.60 -9.21
C GLN A 439 36.30 -12.62 -10.35
N LEU A 440 35.87 -12.19 -11.53
CA LEU A 440 35.71 -13.05 -12.70
C LEU A 440 37.04 -13.46 -13.38
N SER A 441 38.10 -12.68 -13.17
CA SER A 441 39.44 -12.93 -13.71
C SER A 441 40.26 -13.88 -12.84
N ASP A 442 39.98 -13.89 -11.53
CA ASP A 442 40.70 -14.71 -10.54
C ASP A 442 40.25 -16.17 -10.51
N VAL A 443 39.13 -16.50 -11.17
CA VAL A 443 38.54 -17.85 -11.21
C VAL A 443 38.64 -18.52 -12.58
N ALA A 444 38.61 -19.85 -12.60
CA ALA A 444 38.58 -20.61 -13.85
C ALA A 444 37.26 -20.36 -14.63
N LEU A 445 37.27 -20.58 -15.96
CA LEU A 445 36.09 -20.37 -16.81
C LEU A 445 34.85 -21.14 -16.33
N GLU A 446 35.06 -22.37 -15.84
CA GLU A 446 34.02 -23.25 -15.29
C GLU A 446 33.42 -22.77 -13.96
N GLU A 447 34.15 -21.93 -13.22
CA GLU A 447 33.73 -21.38 -11.92
C GLU A 447 33.01 -20.02 -12.08
N ARG A 448 33.12 -19.37 -13.24
CA ARG A 448 32.50 -18.06 -13.49
C ARG A 448 30.99 -18.04 -13.33
N SER A 449 30.29 -19.15 -13.60
CA SER A 449 28.85 -19.21 -13.36
C SER A 449 28.52 -19.07 -11.87
N SER A 450 29.32 -19.69 -10.98
CA SER A 450 29.15 -19.57 -9.53
C SER A 450 29.36 -18.14 -9.06
N VAL A 451 30.38 -17.45 -9.59
CA VAL A 451 30.63 -16.03 -9.27
C VAL A 451 29.45 -15.15 -9.71
N LEU A 452 28.85 -15.42 -10.87
CA LEU A 452 27.67 -14.66 -11.33
C LEU A 452 26.42 -14.98 -10.51
N GLU A 453 26.27 -16.21 -10.02
CA GLU A 453 25.22 -16.57 -9.05
C GLU A 453 25.38 -15.77 -7.74
N ASP A 454 26.60 -15.67 -7.21
CA ASP A 454 26.91 -14.86 -6.01
C ASP A 454 26.67 -13.37 -6.23
N ILE A 455 27.00 -12.85 -7.42
CA ILE A 455 26.69 -11.45 -7.78
C ILE A 455 25.18 -11.23 -7.78
N LEU A 456 24.41 -12.09 -8.44
CA LEU A 456 22.95 -11.97 -8.46
C LEU A 456 22.37 -12.07 -7.03
N TRP A 457 22.91 -12.99 -6.22
CA TRP A 457 22.54 -13.11 -4.81
C TRP A 457 22.80 -11.81 -4.05
N SER A 458 23.95 -11.15 -4.27
CA SER A 458 24.30 -9.88 -3.61
C SER A 458 23.35 -8.75 -4.01
N ILE A 459 22.95 -8.68 -5.29
CA ILE A 459 21.98 -7.69 -5.79
C ILE A 459 20.63 -7.90 -5.13
N LEU A 460 20.10 -9.13 -5.15
CA LEU A 460 18.79 -9.46 -4.56
C LEU A 460 18.76 -9.30 -3.03
N ASN A 461 19.92 -9.42 -2.38
CA ASN A 461 20.05 -9.20 -0.94
C ASN A 461 20.43 -7.76 -0.54
N SER A 462 20.67 -6.87 -1.51
CA SER A 462 21.04 -5.48 -1.24
C SER A 462 19.87 -4.67 -0.65
N PRO A 463 20.13 -3.69 0.23
CA PRO A 463 19.11 -2.75 0.71
C PRO A 463 18.40 -2.04 -0.44
N LYS A 464 19.13 -1.65 -1.49
CA LYS A 464 18.57 -0.95 -2.66
C LYS A 464 17.55 -1.79 -3.43
N PHE A 465 17.78 -3.10 -3.56
CA PHE A 465 16.80 -4.00 -4.16
C PHE A 465 15.57 -4.19 -3.26
N GLN A 466 15.79 -4.37 -1.96
CA GLN A 466 14.73 -4.70 -1.00
C GLN A 466 13.91 -3.50 -0.54
N SER A 467 14.25 -2.30 -0.99
CA SER A 467 13.58 -1.06 -0.59
C SER A 467 13.23 -0.16 -1.77
N ILE A 468 12.41 0.84 -1.48
CA ILE A 468 12.14 1.99 -2.34
C ILE A 468 12.83 3.18 -1.69
N GLU A 469 13.79 3.75 -2.41
CA GLU A 469 14.57 4.94 -2.01
C GLU A 469 14.02 6.21 -2.61
#